data_AF-A0A1H8GPE8-F1
#
_entry.id   AF-A0A1H8GPE8-F1
#
_cell.length_a   1.000
_cell.length_b   1.000
_cell.length_c   1.000
_cell.angle_alpha   90.00
_cell.angle_beta   90.00
_cell.angle_gamma   90.00
#
_symmetry.space_group_name_H-M   'P 1'
#
loop_
_entity.id
_entity.type
_entity.pdbx_description
1 polymer ?
#
loop_
_entity_poly.entity_id
_entity_poly.type
_entity_poly.pdbx_seq_one_letter_code
_entity_poly.pdbx_strand_id
1 'polypeptide(L)' 'MVKVFKTDVAYTEKAKHIVHHLLQKYPYLCINFDLEDEDKIMRIEGTFFKAADIIHCLKEQGHCCVDLPIDLE' A
#
# COMPACT_ATOMS: atom_id res chain seq x y z
N MET A 1 6.92 11.92 -3.00
CA MET A 1 5.55 12.07 -2.48
C MET A 1 5.27 10.86 -1.61
N VAL A 2 4.66 11.06 -0.45
CA VAL A 2 4.23 9.94 0.40
C VAL A 2 2.72 9.82 0.29
N LYS A 3 2.23 8.58 0.17
CA LYS A 3 0.81 8.26 0.23
C LYS A 3 0.60 7.18 1.27
N VAL A 4 -0.43 7.35 2.07
CA VAL A 4 -0.88 6.39 3.07
C VAL A 4 -2.12 5.70 2.55
N PHE A 5 -2.22 4.41 2.79
CA PHE A 5 -3.34 3.58 2.38
C PHE A 5 -3.77 2.74 3.57
N LYS A 6 -5.08 2.59 3.77
CA LYS A 6 -5.60 1.60 4.71
C LYS A 6 -5.88 0.33 3.93
N THR A 7 -5.34 -0.79 4.42
CA THR A 7 -5.52 -2.10 3.78
C THR A 7 -6.16 -3.07 4.75
N ASP A 8 -6.77 -4.16 4.25
CA ASP A 8 -7.21 -5.24 5.15
C ASP A 8 -6.12 -6.31 5.38
N VAL A 9 -4.87 -6.02 4.98
CA VAL A 9 -3.77 -6.98 5.03
C VAL A 9 -3.30 -7.14 6.48
N ALA A 10 -3.74 -8.21 7.14
CA ALA A 10 -3.31 -8.53 8.51
C ALA A 10 -2.01 -9.35 8.58
N TYR A 11 -1.66 -10.04 7.49
CA TYR A 11 -0.59 -11.04 7.48
C TYR A 11 0.66 -10.48 6.84
N THR A 12 1.80 -10.58 7.55
CA THR A 12 3.11 -10.15 7.06
C THR A 12 3.51 -10.83 5.75
N GLU A 13 3.12 -12.09 5.56
CA GLU A 13 3.36 -12.83 4.30
C GLU A 13 2.66 -12.16 3.11
N LYS A 14 1.39 -11.78 3.29
CA LYS A 14 0.61 -11.08 2.26
C LYS A 14 1.15 -9.68 2.00
N ALA A 15 1.52 -8.95 3.06
CA ALA A 15 2.15 -7.65 2.94
C ALA A 15 3.45 -7.74 2.13
N LYS A 16 4.35 -8.68 2.47
CA LYS A 16 5.58 -8.92 1.70
C LYS A 16 5.30 -9.29 0.25
N HIS A 17 4.29 -10.11 -0.01
CA HIS A 17 3.91 -10.48 -1.38
C HIS A 17 3.46 -9.25 -2.19
N ILE A 18 2.63 -8.40 -1.60
CA ILE A 18 2.16 -7.15 -2.23
C ILE A 18 3.34 -6.19 -2.46
N VAL A 19 4.19 -5.99 -1.46
CA VAL A 19 5.41 -5.17 -1.57
C VAL A 19 6.28 -5.68 -2.70
N HIS A 20 6.55 -6.99 -2.76
CA HIS A 20 7.38 -7.58 -3.80
C HIS A 20 6.78 -7.36 -5.19
N HIS A 21 5.47 -7.59 -5.34
CA HIS A 21 4.77 -7.39 -6.61
C HIS A 21 4.81 -5.91 -7.06
N LEU A 22 4.66 -4.98 -6.13
CA LEU A 22 4.76 -3.55 -6.40
C LEU A 22 6.18 -3.12 -6.73
N LEU A 23 7.19 -3.64 -6.03
CA LEU A 23 8.62 -3.38 -6.30
C LEU A 23 9.05 -3.95 -7.65
N GLN A 24 8.47 -5.06 -8.11
CA GLN A 24 8.71 -5.60 -9.45
C GLN A 24 8.22 -4.64 -10.55
N LYS A 25 7.07 -3.99 -10.34
CA LYS A 25 6.55 -2.96 -11.27
C LYS A 25 7.22 -1.61 -11.09
N TYR A 26 7.57 -1.26 -9.85
CA TYR A 26 8.08 0.03 -9.46
C TYR A 26 9.25 -0.12 -8.46
N PRO A 27 10.46 -0.42 -8.94
CA PRO A 27 11.63 -0.67 -8.08
C PRO A 27 12.08 0.58 -7.31
N TYR A 28 11.58 1.75 -7.67
CA TYR A 28 11.88 3.03 -7.05
C TYR A 28 10.87 3.46 -5.98
N LEU A 29 9.86 2.64 -5.67
CA LEU A 29 8.93 2.91 -4.58
C LEU A 29 9.47 2.32 -3.28
N CYS A 30 9.38 3.09 -2.20
CA CYS A 30 9.54 2.56 -0.85
C CYS A 30 8.16 2.24 -0.30
N ILE A 31 7.90 0.97 0.02
CA ILE A 31 6.62 0.53 0.57
C ILE A 31 6.88 -0.03 1.96
N ASN A 32 6.23 0.56 2.96
CA ASN A 32 6.25 0.10 4.34
C ASN A 32 4.83 -0.30 4.73
N PHE A 33 4.69 -1.45 5.38
CA PHE A 33 3.44 -1.89 5.98
C PHE A 33 3.57 -1.76 7.49
N ASP A 34 2.66 -0.99 8.07
CA ASP A 34 2.45 -0.91 9.50
C ASP A 34 1.41 -1.96 9.89
N LEU A 35 1.90 -3.07 10.40
CA LEU A 35 1.11 -4.20 10.92
C LEU A 35 1.07 -4.19 12.45
N GLU A 36 1.74 -3.24 13.10
CA GLU A 36 1.72 -3.09 14.55
C GLU A 36 0.41 -2.46 15.03
N ASP A 37 -0.16 -1.56 14.23
CA ASP A 37 -1.50 -1.03 14.46
C ASP A 37 -2.61 -1.95 13.89
N GLU A 38 -3.72 -2.07 14.64
CA GLU A 38 -4.94 -2.74 14.17
C GLU A 38 -5.50 -2.13 12.86
N ASP A 39 -5.06 -0.92 12.52
CA ASP A 39 -5.45 -0.17 11.33
C ASP A 39 -4.83 -0.69 10.03
N LYS A 40 -3.81 -1.56 10.07
CA LYS A 40 -3.20 -2.21 8.88
C LYS A 40 -2.86 -1.20 7.76
N ILE A 41 -2.07 -0.20 8.14
CA ILE A 41 -1.73 0.93 7.29
C ILE A 41 -0.57 0.56 6.36
N MET A 42 -0.67 0.90 5.08
CA MET A 42 0.42 0.80 4.11
C MET A 42 0.87 2.20 3.70
N ARG A 43 2.15 2.49 3.89
CA ARG A 43 2.80 3.74 3.48
C ARG A 43 3.63 3.49 2.22
N ILE A 44 3.38 4.27 1.18
CA ILE A 44 4.15 4.22 -0.07
C ILE A 44 4.79 5.58 -0.31
N GLU A 45 6.10 5.58 -0.51
CA GLU A 45 6.90 6.75 -0.82
C GLU A 45 7.48 6.60 -2.22
N GLY A 46 7.25 7.60 -3.06
CA GLY A 46 7.71 7.58 -4.45
C GLY A 46 7.28 8.81 -5.24
N THR A 47 7.73 8.90 -6.48
CA THR A 47 7.46 10.04 -7.37
C THR A 47 6.58 9.69 -8.57
N PHE A 48 6.56 8.43 -9.01
CA PHE A 48 5.88 8.00 -10.24
C PHE A 48 4.89 6.85 -10.02
N PHE A 49 3.96 7.00 -9.06
CA PHE A 49 2.88 6.04 -8.87
C PHE A 49 1.55 6.72 -8.64
N LYS A 50 0.46 6.08 -9.08
CA LYS A 50 -0.90 6.53 -8.82
C LYS A 50 -1.51 5.67 -7.73
N ALA A 51 -2.21 6.30 -6.79
CA ALA A 51 -2.97 5.61 -5.76
C ALA A 51 -3.96 4.60 -6.36
N ALA A 52 -4.65 5.00 -7.44
CA ALA A 52 -5.63 4.16 -8.12
C ALA A 52 -5.02 2.84 -8.64
N ASP A 53 -3.80 2.86 -9.20
CA ASP A 53 -3.10 1.65 -9.67
C ASP A 53 -2.81 0.69 -8.51
N ILE A 54 -2.32 1.23 -7.38
CA ILE A 54 -2.06 0.44 -6.18
C ILE A 54 -3.36 -0.19 -5.65
N ILE A 55 -4.41 0.60 -5.51
CA ILE A 55 -5.72 0.14 -5.03
C ILE A 55 -6.27 -0.95 -5.95
N HIS A 56 -6.20 -0.75 -7.27
CA HIS A 56 -6.67 -1.73 -8.25
C HIS A 56 -5.87 -3.03 -8.12
N CYS A 57 -4.55 -2.94 -8.02
CA CYS A 57 -3.67 -4.10 -7.91
C CYS A 57 -3.97 -4.92 -6.63
N LEU A 58 -4.24 -4.27 -5.49
CA LEU A 58 -4.66 -4.97 -4.27
C LEU A 58 -6.07 -5.57 -4.41
N LYS A 59 -6.99 -4.85 -5.08
CA LYS A 59 -8.36 -5.32 -5.30
C LYS A 59 -8.41 -6.57 -6.19
N GLU A 60 -7.56 -6.65 -7.21
CA GLU A 60 -7.40 -7.85 -8.04
C GLU A 60 -6.87 -9.06 -7.25
N GLN A 61 -6.11 -8.82 -6.18
CA GLN A 61 -5.64 -9.88 -5.26
C GLN A 61 -6.68 -10.26 -4.19
N GLY A 62 -7.88 -9.65 -4.21
CA GLY A 62 -8.94 -9.90 -3.23
C GLY A 62 -8.79 -9.10 -1.93
N HIS A 63 -7.99 -8.02 -1.94
CA HIS A 63 -7.77 -7.17 -0.77
C HIS A 63 -8.42 -5.80 -0.93
N CYS A 64 -9.04 -5.31 0.13
CA CYS A 64 -9.48 -3.92 0.21
C CYS A 64 -8.29 -3.00 0.51
N CYS A 65 -8.19 -1.93 -0.26
CA CYS A 65 -7.21 -0.87 -0.11
C CYS A 65 -7.92 0.46 -0.39
N VAL A 66 -7.78 1.43 0.50
CA VAL A 66 -8.31 2.79 0.32
C VAL A 66 -7.19 3.78 0.57
N ASP A 67 -7.08 4.82 -0.26
CA ASP A 67 -6.11 5.86 0.02
C ASP A 67 -6.60 6.73 1.19
N LEU A 68 -5.69 6.97 2.12
CA LEU A 68 -5.89 7.90 3.23
C LEU A 68 -5.08 9.15 2.93
N PRO A 69 -5.70 10.21 2.39
CA PRO A 69 -5.04 11.51 2.31
C PRO A 69 -4.74 12.00 3.74
N ILE A 70 -3.51 12.46 3.99
CA ILE A 70 -3.07 13.00 5.28
C ILE A 70 -3.72 14.36 5.60
N ASP A 71 -4.41 14.97 4.64
CA ASP A 71 -5.22 16.17 4.85
C ASP A 71 -6.63 15.79 5.31
N LEU A 72 -6.81 15.59 6.62
CA LEU A 72 -8.09 15.88 7.27
C LEU A 72 -7.91 17.24 7.98
N GLU A 73 -8.42 18.31 7.36
CA GLU A 73 -8.63 19.63 7.98
C GLU A 73 -9.56 19.56 9.20
#